data_AF-A0A0Q5XDU9-F1
#
_entry.id   AF-A0A0Q5XDU9-F1
#
_cell.length_a   1.000
_cell.length_b   1.000
_cell.length_c   1.000
_cell.angle_alpha   90.00
_cell.angle_beta   90.00
_cell.angle_gamma   90.00
#
_symmetry.space_group_name_H-M   'P 1'
#
loop_
_entity.id
_entity.type
_entity.pdbx_description
1 polymer ?
#
loop_
_entity_poly.entity_id
_entity_poly.type
_entity_poly.pdbx_seq_one_letter_code
_entity_poly.pdbx_strand_id
1 'polypeptide(L)'
;MSIYTSKNPAGSAALELGLMTAGLGNLISSAHEQGKANVRAGRARRAEYEYDCALYAARIHADDLGREAIASAKRVAQLEAKVRNLRAALQQRQSIIERMSHKARAA
;
A
#
# COMPACT_ATOMS: atom_id res chain seq x y z
N MET A 1 21.43 -51.73 -29.15
CA MET A 1 22.66 -52.52 -29.37
C MET A 1 23.77 -51.77 -28.65
N SER A 2 24.27 -52.32 -27.55
CA SER A 2 25.27 -51.67 -26.68
C SER A 2 26.68 -51.79 -27.27
N ILE A 3 27.61 -50.93 -26.83
CA ILE A 3 29.05 -51.00 -27.14
C ILE A 3 29.66 -52.40 -27.03
N TYR A 4 29.10 -53.27 -26.18
CA TYR A 4 29.58 -54.64 -25.93
C TYR A 4 29.09 -55.70 -26.95
N THR A 5 28.17 -55.35 -27.84
CA THR A 5 27.53 -56.27 -28.82
C THR A 5 27.64 -55.77 -30.27
N SER A 6 28.26 -54.61 -30.50
CA SER A 6 28.35 -53.95 -31.81
C SER A 6 29.51 -54.48 -32.66
N LYS A 7 29.27 -54.64 -33.98
CA LYS A 7 30.31 -54.95 -34.99
C LYS A 7 31.27 -53.79 -35.23
N ASN A 8 30.89 -52.56 -34.82
CA ASN A 8 31.73 -51.36 -34.79
C ASN A 8 31.56 -50.66 -33.43
N PRO A 9 32.32 -51.08 -32.39
CA PRO A 9 32.15 -50.61 -31.02
C PRO A 9 32.52 -49.13 -30.85
N ALA A 10 33.47 -48.64 -31.65
CA ALA A 10 33.90 -47.24 -31.60
C ALA A 10 32.80 -46.28 -32.11
N GLY A 11 32.12 -46.65 -33.19
CA GLY A 11 30.99 -45.87 -33.72
C GLY A 11 29.78 -45.82 -32.77
N SER A 12 29.45 -46.94 -32.12
CA SER A 12 28.37 -46.97 -31.12
C SER A 12 28.71 -46.17 -29.87
N ALA A 13 29.97 -46.22 -29.40
CA ALA A 13 30.41 -45.44 -28.25
C ALA A 13 30.38 -43.93 -28.53
N ALA A 14 30.79 -43.50 -29.73
CA ALA A 14 30.74 -42.11 -30.15
C ALA A 14 29.29 -41.58 -30.23
N LEU A 15 28.35 -42.40 -30.71
CA LEU A 15 26.94 -42.06 -30.76
C LEU A 15 26.32 -41.93 -29.36
N GLU A 16 26.60 -42.89 -28.47
CA GLU A 16 26.13 -42.84 -27.07
C GLU A 16 26.70 -41.62 -26.31
N LEU A 17 27.99 -41.31 -26.48
CA LEU A 17 28.62 -40.10 -25.94
C LEU A 17 28.04 -38.81 -26.52
N GLY A 18 27.75 -38.79 -27.83
CA GLY A 18 27.10 -37.66 -28.49
C GLY A 18 25.71 -37.38 -27.91
N LEU A 19 24.91 -38.44 -27.71
CA LEU A 19 23.58 -38.34 -27.10
C LEU A 19 23.64 -37.89 -25.63
N MET A 20 24.58 -38.43 -24.84
CA MET A 20 24.78 -37.99 -23.46
C MET A 20 25.19 -36.51 -23.38
N THR A 21 26.11 -36.08 -24.24
CA THR A 21 26.58 -34.68 -24.26
C THR A 21 25.47 -33.72 -24.68
N ALA A 22 24.69 -34.07 -25.70
CA ALA A 22 23.53 -33.29 -26.11
C ALA A 22 22.46 -33.23 -25.01
N GLY A 23 22.20 -34.34 -24.33
CA GLY A 23 21.27 -34.42 -23.19
C GLY A 23 21.71 -33.52 -22.02
N LEU A 24 22.98 -33.60 -21.63
CA LEU A 24 23.56 -32.75 -20.58
C LEU A 24 23.54 -31.27 -20.98
N GLY A 25 23.86 -30.94 -22.22
CA GLY A 25 23.78 -29.57 -22.75
C GLY A 25 22.37 -28.99 -22.65
N ASN A 26 21.35 -29.76 -23.04
CA ASN A 26 19.95 -29.35 -22.94
C ASN A 26 19.49 -29.17 -21.49
N LEU A 27 19.93 -30.04 -20.57
CA LEU A 27 19.60 -29.92 -19.15
C LEU A 27 20.24 -28.66 -18.54
N ILE A 28 21.51 -28.37 -18.85
CA ILE A 28 22.19 -27.18 -18.34
C ILE A 28 21.56 -25.91 -18.91
N SER A 29 21.26 -25.90 -20.21
CA SER A 29 20.60 -24.75 -20.87
C SER A 29 19.21 -24.48 -20.28
N SER A 30 18.37 -25.51 -20.15
CA SER A 30 17.03 -25.38 -19.58
C SER A 30 17.07 -24.97 -18.09
N ALA A 31 17.98 -25.53 -17.30
CA ALA A 31 18.17 -25.12 -15.90
C ALA A 31 18.61 -23.66 -15.79
N HIS A 32 19.49 -23.19 -16.68
CA HIS A 32 19.93 -21.81 -16.71
C HIS A 32 18.81 -20.84 -17.12
N GLU A 33 17.98 -21.21 -18.09
CA GLU A 33 16.81 -20.42 -18.50
C GLU A 33 15.75 -20.36 -17.40
N GLN A 34 15.44 -21.49 -16.77
CA GLN A 34 14.53 -21.54 -15.62
C GLN A 34 15.06 -20.73 -14.45
N GLY A 35 16.36 -20.81 -14.16
CA GLY A 35 17.01 -19.99 -13.14
C GLY A 35 16.84 -18.49 -13.40
N LYS A 36 17.09 -18.04 -14.64
CA LYS A 36 16.88 -16.63 -15.03
C LYS A 36 15.41 -16.21 -14.90
N ALA A 37 14.47 -17.06 -15.32
CA ALA A 37 13.04 -16.79 -15.21
C ALA A 37 12.60 -16.63 -13.74
N ASN A 38 13.06 -17.53 -12.86
CA ASN A 38 12.75 -17.48 -11.43
C ASN A 38 13.31 -16.23 -10.75
N VAL A 39 14.53 -15.81 -11.11
CA VAL A 39 15.10 -14.56 -10.59
C VAL A 39 14.30 -13.35 -11.05
N ARG A 40 13.88 -13.31 -12.32
CA ARG A 40 13.03 -12.23 -12.85
C ARG A 40 11.68 -12.18 -12.15
N ALA A 41 11.02 -13.32 -11.99
CA ALA A 41 9.76 -13.42 -11.25
C ALA A 41 9.92 -12.99 -9.78
N GLY A 42 11.01 -13.38 -9.13
CA GLY A 42 11.33 -12.94 -7.77
C GLY A 42 11.53 -11.43 -7.66
N ARG A 43 12.17 -10.80 -8.65
CA ARG A 43 12.30 -9.33 -8.70
C ARG A 43 10.96 -8.64 -8.90
N ALA A 44 10.12 -9.15 -9.82
CA ALA A 44 8.79 -8.60 -10.05
C ALA A 44 7.93 -8.65 -8.78
N ARG A 45 7.91 -9.80 -8.08
CA ARG A 45 7.18 -9.95 -6.82
C ARG A 45 7.65 -9.00 -5.71
N ARG A 46 8.96 -8.72 -5.64
CA ARG A 46 9.48 -7.74 -4.66
C ARG A 46 9.01 -6.32 -4.99
N ALA A 47 9.06 -5.94 -6.26
CA ALA A 47 8.57 -4.63 -6.69
C ALA A 47 7.06 -4.47 -6.43
N GLU A 48 6.26 -5.51 -6.72
CA GLU A 48 4.83 -5.54 -6.40
C GLU A 48 4.59 -5.41 -4.89
N TYR A 49 5.32 -6.18 -4.08
CA TYR A 49 5.21 -6.12 -2.63
C TYR A 49 5.58 -4.74 -2.07
N GLU A 50 6.67 -4.14 -2.54
CA GLU A 50 7.09 -2.79 -2.14
C GLU A 50 6.01 -1.75 -2.48
N TYR A 51 5.42 -1.85 -3.67
CA TYR A 51 4.32 -0.99 -4.09
C TYR A 51 3.09 -1.17 -3.21
N ASP A 52 2.67 -2.40 -2.93
CA ASP A 52 1.51 -2.69 -2.09
C ASP A 52 1.72 -2.19 -0.64
N CYS A 53 2.92 -2.37 -0.09
CA CYS A 53 3.28 -1.83 1.21
C CYS A 53 3.21 -0.30 1.24
N ALA A 54 3.73 0.37 0.21
CA ALA A 54 3.68 1.83 0.10
C ALA A 54 2.23 2.33 -0.01
N LEU A 55 1.40 1.65 -0.81
CA LEU A 55 -0.02 1.96 -0.97
C LEU A 55 -0.79 1.78 0.34
N TYR A 56 -0.53 0.69 1.05
CA TYR A 56 -1.14 0.42 2.36
C TYR A 56 -0.76 1.48 3.40
N ALA A 57 0.52 1.84 3.47
CA ALA A 57 0.99 2.89 4.36
C ALA A 57 0.34 4.26 4.05
N ALA A 58 0.25 4.62 2.76
CA ALA A 58 -0.42 5.84 2.32
C ALA A 58 -1.90 5.85 2.70
N ARG A 59 -2.58 4.70 2.58
CA ARG A 59 -3.99 4.57 2.95
C ARG A 59 -4.22 4.74 4.44
N ILE A 60 -3.40 4.12 5.29
CA ILE A 60 -3.48 4.32 6.75
C ILE A 60 -3.32 5.80 7.09
N HIS A 61 -2.32 6.45 6.51
CA HIS A 61 -2.09 7.87 6.77
C HIS A 61 -3.28 8.74 6.35
N ALA A 62 -3.90 8.44 5.22
CA ALA A 62 -5.11 9.12 4.77
C ALA A 62 -6.30 8.89 5.72
N ASP A 63 -6.48 7.68 6.23
CA ASP A 63 -7.55 7.35 7.17
C ASP A 63 -7.36 8.09 8.52
N ASP A 64 -6.12 8.18 9.01
CA ASP A 64 -5.80 8.94 10.23
C ASP A 64 -6.06 10.44 10.06
N LEU A 65 -5.63 11.01 8.93
CA LEU A 65 -5.92 12.40 8.59
C LEU A 65 -7.44 12.65 8.49
N GLY A 66 -8.19 11.73 7.88
CA GLY A 66 -9.64 11.80 7.78
C GLY A 66 -10.33 11.82 9.15
N ARG A 67 -9.86 10.96 10.08
CA ARG A 67 -10.37 10.94 11.46
C ARG A 67 -10.07 12.24 12.19
N GLU A 68 -8.87 12.78 12.04
CA GLU A 68 -8.49 14.04 12.65
C GLU A 68 -9.30 15.22 12.09
N ALA A 69 -9.52 15.26 10.78
CA ALA A 69 -10.36 16.27 10.12
C ALA A 69 -11.80 16.24 10.62
N ILE A 70 -12.39 15.05 10.78
CA ILE A 70 -13.75 14.92 11.35
C ILE A 70 -13.77 15.39 12.81
N ALA A 71 -12.77 15.01 13.60
CA ALA A 71 -12.68 15.41 15.00
C ALA A 71 -12.51 16.94 15.15
N SER A 72 -11.69 17.57 14.31
CA SER A 72 -11.48 19.02 14.32
C SER A 72 -12.75 19.75 13.88
N ALA A 73 -13.43 19.31 12.83
CA ALA A 73 -14.71 19.87 12.39
C ALA A 73 -15.76 19.82 13.50
N LYS A 74 -15.84 18.70 14.24
CA LYS A 74 -16.75 18.57 15.39
C LYS A 74 -16.40 19.56 16.52
N ARG A 75 -15.12 19.76 16.82
CA ARG A 75 -14.67 20.75 17.83
C ARG A 75 -15.01 22.17 17.41
N VAL A 76 -14.81 22.52 16.14
CA VAL A 76 -15.19 23.83 15.59
C VAL A 76 -16.69 24.06 15.72
N ALA A 77 -17.52 23.09 15.31
CA ALA A 77 -18.97 23.19 15.45
C ALA A 77 -19.42 23.39 16.91
N GLN A 78 -18.78 22.71 17.87
CA GLN A 78 -19.03 22.91 19.30
C GLN A 78 -18.65 24.31 19.78
N LEU A 79 -17.51 24.85 19.31
CA LEU A 79 -17.08 26.20 19.63
C LEU A 79 -18.02 27.24 19.05
N GLU A 80 -18.45 27.09 17.80
CA GLU A 80 -19.42 27.98 17.17
C GLU A 80 -20.77 27.98 17.91
N ALA A 81 -21.24 26.81 18.36
CA ALA A 81 -22.44 26.70 19.17
C ALA A 81 -22.29 27.46 20.50
N LYS A 82 -21.13 27.33 21.17
CA LYS A 82 -20.83 28.10 22.39
C LYS A 82 -20.83 29.60 22.12
N VAL A 83 -20.21 30.05 21.02
CA VAL A 83 -20.18 31.47 20.62
C VAL A 83 -21.60 31.98 20.38
N ARG A 84 -22.46 31.22 19.69
CA ARG A 84 -23.87 31.60 19.49
C ARG A 84 -24.63 31.74 20.81
N ASN A 85 -24.46 30.78 21.72
CA ASN A 85 -25.12 30.81 23.02
C ASN A 85 -24.65 32.00 23.88
N LEU A 86 -23.34 32.27 23.90
CA LEU A 86 -22.79 33.41 24.63
C LEU A 86 -23.28 34.75 24.06
N ARG A 87 -23.33 34.88 22.72
CA ARG A 87 -23.89 36.06 22.07
C ARG A 87 -25.35 36.29 22.44
N ALA A 88 -26.17 35.23 22.44
CA ALA A 88 -27.57 35.33 22.86
C ALA A 88 -27.71 35.76 24.33
N ALA A 89 -26.91 35.20 25.23
CA ALA A 89 -26.91 35.57 26.64
C ALA A 89 -26.48 37.03 26.87
N LEU A 90 -25.46 37.49 26.14
CA LEU A 90 -25.02 38.90 26.19
C LEU A 90 -26.11 39.83 25.69
N GLN A 91 -26.77 39.50 24.57
CA GLN A 91 -27.86 40.30 24.03
C GLN A 91 -29.06 40.38 25.00
N GLN A 92 -29.40 39.27 25.66
CA GLN A 92 -30.44 39.26 26.68
C GLN A 92 -30.07 40.20 27.84
N ARG A 93 -28.84 40.12 28.36
CA ARG A 93 -28.38 40.99 29.46
C ARG A 93 -28.38 42.46 29.06
N GLN A 94 -27.92 42.77 27.85
CA GLN A 94 -27.94 44.12 27.30
C GLN A 94 -29.37 44.68 27.25
N SER A 95 -30.35 43.87 26.81
CA SER A 95 -31.77 44.29 26.79
C SER A 95 -32.35 44.59 28.19
N ILE A 96 -31.84 43.93 29.24
CA ILE A 96 -32.27 44.16 30.62
C ILE A 96 -31.68 45.46 31.13
N ILE A 97 -30.38 45.67 30.89
CA ILE A 97 -29.67 46.91 31.25
C ILE A 97 -30.34 48.11 30.58
N GLU A 98 -30.65 48.03 29.28
CA GLU A 98 -31.35 49.09 28.54
C GLU A 98 -32.70 49.41 29.17
N ARG A 99 -33.52 48.40 29.46
CA ARG A 99 -34.81 48.57 30.13
C ARG A 99 -34.68 49.22 31.52
N MET A 100 -33.71 48.81 32.32
CA MET A 100 -33.44 49.41 33.62
C MET A 100 -32.97 50.87 33.50
N SER A 101 -32.06 51.15 32.57
CA SER A 101 -31.54 52.49 32.32
C SER A 101 -32.63 53.45 31.85
N HIS A 102 -33.55 52.98 31.00
CA HIS A 102 -34.69 53.76 30.54
C HIS A 102 -35.65 54.07 31.70
N LYS A 103 -35.93 53.10 32.58
CA LYS A 103 -36.73 53.33 33.78
C LYS A 103 -36.08 54.34 34.73
N ALA A 104 -34.77 54.24 34.94
CA ALA A 104 -34.04 55.16 35.82
C ALA A 104 -33.98 56.61 35.30
N ARG A 105 -34.05 56.82 33.98
CA ARG A 105 -34.14 58.17 33.39
C ARG A 105 -35.56 58.76 33.38
N ALA A 106 -36.58 57.91 33.53
CA ALA A 106 -37.98 58.30 33.51
C ALA A 106 -38.56 58.56 34.92
N ALA A 107 -37.79 58.23 35.96
CA ALA A 107 -38.08 58.55 37.37
C ALA A 107 -37.28 59.81 37.76
#